data_AF-G8LV05-F1
#
_entry.id   AF-G8LV05-F1
#
_cell.length_a   1.000
_cell.length_b   1.000
_cell.length_c   1.000
_cell.angle_alpha   90.00
_cell.angle_beta   90.00
_cell.angle_gamma   90.00
#
_symmetry.space_group_name_H-M   'P 1'
#
loop_
_entity.id
_entity.type
_entity.pdbx_description
1 polymer ?
#
loop_
_entity_poly.entity_id
_entity_poly.type
_entity_poly.pdbx_seq_one_letter_code
_entity_poly.pdbx_strand_id
1 'polypeptide(L)'
;MYNLHIGTFIITITIGIFSLYGIGLILTSISLLTKEINLLLAIVKIAVLYIIIKFDANILIPFSYAKSILTELILNNKSLSVYPLGYLIMFVLNSLLFFLFGVFCFKYVEKIALKKGNITGY
;
A
#
# COMPACT_ATOMS: atom_id res chain seq x y z
N MET A 1 0.55 30.22 12.39
CA MET A 1 0.51 28.97 13.19
C MET A 1 -0.04 27.88 12.30
N TYR A 2 0.78 26.88 11.95
CA TYR A 2 0.34 25.72 11.18
C TYR A 2 -0.56 24.86 12.05
N ASN A 3 -1.87 25.08 11.98
CA ASN A 3 -2.83 24.13 12.55
C ASN A 3 -2.98 22.99 11.54
N LEU A 4 -1.92 22.19 11.43
CA LEU A 4 -1.90 21.01 10.58
C LEU A 4 -3.10 20.18 11.04
N HIS A 5 -4.02 19.89 10.13
CA HIS A 5 -5.22 19.12 10.44
C HIS A 5 -4.79 17.70 10.81
N ILE A 6 -4.36 17.51 12.06
CA ILE A 6 -3.75 16.28 12.55
C ILE A 6 -4.70 15.09 12.34
N GLY A 7 -6.00 15.34 12.48
CA GLY A 7 -7.04 14.37 12.15
C GLY A 7 -7.02 13.96 10.67
N THR A 8 -6.85 14.90 9.74
CA THR A 8 -6.71 14.58 8.31
C THR A 8 -5.49 13.73 8.05
N PHE A 9 -4.34 14.07 8.66
CA PHE A 9 -3.12 13.30 8.53
C PHE A 9 -3.30 11.86 9.04
N ILE A 10 -3.81 11.71 10.27
CA ILE A 10 -4.01 10.40 10.92
C ILE A 10 -5.00 9.54 10.13
N ILE A 11 -6.12 10.10 9.69
CA ILE A 11 -7.12 9.36 8.89
C ILE A 11 -6.50 8.91 7.56
N THR A 12 -5.80 9.81 6.88
CA THR A 12 -5.20 9.53 5.57
C THR A 12 -4.15 8.44 5.67
N ILE A 13 -3.27 8.48 6.68
CA ILE A 13 -2.29 7.42 6.92
C ILE A 13 -2.96 6.11 7.31
N THR A 14 -3.91 6.13 8.26
CA THR A 14 -4.57 4.92 8.75
C THR A 14 -5.22 4.15 7.60
N ILE A 15 -5.96 4.84 6.72
CA ILE A 15 -6.59 4.22 5.55
C ILE A 15 -5.54 3.89 4.49
N GLY A 16 -4.59 4.79 4.23
CA GLY A 16 -3.54 4.60 3.23
C GLY A 16 -2.67 3.36 3.50
N ILE A 17 -2.33 3.10 4.76
CA ILE A 17 -1.42 2.01 5.16
C ILE A 17 -1.92 0.62 4.71
N PHE A 18 -3.23 0.43 4.58
CA PHE A 18 -3.79 -0.83 4.08
C PHE A 18 -3.31 -1.17 2.67
N SER A 19 -3.14 -0.17 1.79
CA SER A 19 -2.56 -0.40 0.46
C SER A 19 -1.12 -0.89 0.54
N LEU A 20 -0.29 -0.24 1.36
CA LEU A 20 1.13 -0.60 1.53
C LEU A 20 1.27 -1.96 2.21
N TYR A 21 0.41 -2.27 3.17
CA TYR A 21 0.34 -3.58 3.79
C TYR A 21 -0.03 -4.66 2.76
N GLY A 22 -0.97 -4.37 1.87
CA GLY A 22 -1.31 -5.23 0.73
C GLY A 22 -0.10 -5.55 -0.15
N ILE A 23 0.68 -4.54 -0.56
CA ILE A 23 1.95 -4.77 -1.28
C ILE A 23 2.91 -5.61 -0.45
N GLY A 24 3.05 -5.29 0.84
CA GLY A 24 3.90 -6.05 1.76
C GLY A 24 3.55 -7.53 1.76
N LEU A 25 2.26 -7.87 1.83
CA LEU A 25 1.78 -9.25 1.73
C LEU A 25 2.15 -9.90 0.39
N ILE A 26 2.02 -9.20 -0.74
CA ILE A 26 2.41 -9.72 -2.05
C ILE A 26 3.91 -10.04 -2.07
N LEU A 27 4.74 -9.13 -1.57
CA LEU A 27 6.19 -9.33 -1.50
C LEU A 27 6.57 -10.48 -0.57
N THR A 28 5.91 -10.61 0.58
CA THR A 28 6.10 -11.74 1.49
C THR A 28 5.65 -13.06 0.85
N SER A 29 4.58 -13.03 0.05
CA SER A 29 4.13 -14.21 -0.71
C SER A 29 5.21 -14.67 -1.68
N ILE A 30 5.81 -13.73 -2.40
CA ILE A 30 6.94 -14.04 -3.31
C ILE A 30 8.12 -14.60 -2.51
N SER A 31 8.45 -13.99 -1.36
CA SER A 31 9.56 -14.46 -0.52
C SER A 31 9.36 -15.89 -0.02
N LEU A 32 8.14 -16.30 0.31
CA LEU A 32 7.84 -17.68 0.74
C LEU A 32 8.16 -18.74 -0.32
N LEU A 33 8.12 -18.38 -1.61
CA LEU A 33 8.41 -19.31 -2.70
C LEU A 33 9.91 -19.43 -3.01
N THR A 34 10.73 -18.50 -2.53
CA THR A 34 12.14 -18.36 -2.93
C THR A 34 13.06 -18.22 -1.73
N LYS A 35 13.98 -19.18 -1.58
CA LYS A 35 14.85 -19.30 -0.39
C LYS A 35 15.90 -18.19 -0.25
N GLU A 36 16.25 -17.47 -1.31
CA GLU A 36 17.36 -16.49 -1.28
C GLU A 36 17.11 -15.23 -2.12
N ILE A 37 16.14 -14.38 -1.74
CA ILE A 37 15.85 -13.19 -2.55
C ILE A 37 15.64 -11.90 -1.73
N ASN A 38 16.44 -11.71 -0.67
CA ASN A 38 16.44 -10.41 0.02
C ASN A 38 16.82 -9.25 -0.93
N LEU A 39 17.74 -9.49 -1.88
CA LEU A 39 18.15 -8.48 -2.87
C LEU A 39 17.03 -8.13 -3.85
N LEU A 40 16.39 -9.11 -4.52
CA LEU A 40 15.31 -8.78 -5.46
C LEU A 40 14.06 -8.26 -4.74
N LEU A 41 13.75 -8.68 -3.51
CA LEU A 41 12.70 -8.02 -2.71
C LEU A 41 13.04 -6.55 -2.44
N ALA A 42 14.30 -6.22 -2.14
CA ALA A 42 14.74 -4.84 -1.95
C ALA A 42 14.60 -4.03 -3.25
N ILE A 43 15.02 -4.58 -4.40
CA ILE A 43 14.87 -3.94 -5.71
C ILE A 43 13.39 -3.68 -6.02
N VAL A 44 12.51 -4.66 -5.79
CA VAL A 44 11.07 -4.49 -6.02
C VAL A 44 10.47 -3.44 -5.08
N LYS A 45 10.86 -3.40 -3.80
CA LYS A 45 10.42 -2.36 -2.86
C LYS A 45 10.82 -0.96 -3.34
N ILE A 46 12.06 -0.80 -3.79
CA ILE A 46 12.55 0.47 -4.34
C ILE A 46 11.79 0.85 -5.60
N ALA A 47 11.55 -0.10 -6.50
CA ALA A 47 10.78 0.13 -7.72
C ALA A 47 9.34 0.57 -7.40
N VAL A 48 8.67 -0.10 -6.46
CA VAL A 48 7.34 0.27 -5.98
C VAL A 48 7.34 1.68 -5.39
N LEU A 49 8.30 1.98 -4.51
CA LEU A 49 8.42 3.31 -3.91
C LEU A 49 8.62 4.39 -4.98
N TYR A 50 9.48 4.15 -5.96
CA TYR A 50 9.71 5.05 -7.08
C TYR A 50 8.43 5.30 -7.89
N ILE A 51 7.65 4.25 -8.16
CA ILE A 51 6.36 4.37 -8.87
C ILE A 51 5.39 5.24 -8.05
N ILE A 52 5.27 4.98 -6.74
CA ILE A 52 4.41 5.77 -5.85
C ILE A 52 4.79 7.26 -5.89
N ILE A 53 6.08 7.56 -5.82
CA ILE A 53 6.58 8.95 -5.82
C ILE A 53 6.31 9.62 -7.18
N LYS A 54 6.72 8.98 -8.28
CA LYS A 54 6.75 9.58 -9.62
C LYS A 54 5.38 9.85 -10.21
N PHE A 55 4.42 8.94 -10.00
CA PHE A 55 3.13 8.99 -10.67
C PHE A 55 2.07 9.67 -9.82
N ASP A 56 1.12 10.33 -10.48
CA ASP A 56 -0.04 10.93 -9.83
C ASP A 56 -1.03 9.90 -9.29
N ALA A 57 -2.08 10.38 -8.63
CA ALA A 57 -3.13 9.54 -8.07
C ALA A 57 -3.76 8.64 -9.14
N ASN A 58 -3.65 7.33 -8.95
CA ASN A 58 -4.13 6.32 -9.88
C ASN A 58 -4.58 5.07 -9.13
N ILE A 59 -5.75 4.53 -9.49
CA ILE A 59 -6.34 3.36 -8.82
C ILE A 59 -5.45 2.11 -8.90
N LEU A 60 -4.59 2.02 -9.92
CA LEU A 60 -3.66 0.91 -10.16
C LEU A 60 -2.31 1.11 -9.47
N ILE A 61 -2.10 2.23 -8.79
CA ILE A 61 -0.87 2.50 -8.04
C ILE A 61 -1.24 2.51 -6.56
N PRO A 62 -0.65 1.63 -5.75
CA PRO A 62 -0.98 1.57 -4.33
C PRO A 62 -0.54 2.85 -3.64
N PHE A 63 -1.30 3.27 -2.63
CA PHE A 63 -1.01 4.46 -1.82
C PHE A 63 -1.01 5.79 -2.60
N SER A 64 -1.33 5.80 -3.90
CA SER A 64 -1.18 6.99 -4.76
C SER A 64 -2.12 8.14 -4.36
N TYR A 65 -3.39 7.81 -4.04
CA TYR A 65 -4.36 8.77 -3.53
C TYR A 65 -4.00 9.27 -2.14
N ALA A 66 -3.56 8.37 -1.25
CA ALA A 66 -3.10 8.71 0.09
C ALA A 66 -1.90 9.68 0.03
N LYS A 67 -0.91 9.37 -0.83
CA LYS A 67 0.23 10.23 -1.11
C LYS A 67 -0.24 11.61 -1.57
N SER A 68 -1.11 11.69 -2.57
CA SER A 68 -1.59 12.98 -3.08
C SER A 68 -2.26 13.81 -2.00
N ILE A 69 -3.14 13.22 -1.18
CA ILE A 69 -3.79 13.91 -0.06
C ILE A 69 -2.76 14.39 0.97
N LEU A 70 -1.77 13.55 1.32
CA LEU A 70 -0.70 13.92 2.25
C LEU A 70 0.19 15.04 1.70
N THR A 71 0.57 14.98 0.42
CA THR A 71 1.38 16.00 -0.23
C THR A 71 0.66 17.35 -0.24
N GLU A 72 -0.63 17.37 -0.59
CA GLU A 72 -1.46 18.58 -0.57
C GLU A 72 -1.75 19.10 0.85
N LEU A 73 -1.89 18.20 1.84
CA LEU A 73 -2.00 18.57 3.24
C LEU A 73 -0.70 19.24 3.74
N ILE A 74 0.46 18.72 3.37
CA ILE A 74 1.75 19.25 3.82
C ILE A 74 2.12 20.54 3.09
N LEU A 75 1.97 20.59 1.76
CA LEU A 75 2.40 21.72 0.94
C LEU A 75 1.38 22.86 0.92
N ASN A 76 0.09 22.53 0.85
CA ASN A 76 -0.98 23.50 0.61
C ASN A 76 -1.98 23.60 1.78
N ASN A 77 -1.75 22.88 2.88
CA ASN A 77 -2.61 22.82 4.05
C ASN A 77 -4.08 22.46 3.73
N LYS A 78 -4.31 21.67 2.68
CA LYS A 78 -5.66 21.22 2.28
C LYS A 78 -6.12 20.05 3.13
N SER A 79 -7.27 20.18 3.77
CA SER A 79 -7.93 19.11 4.53
C SER A 79 -8.71 18.14 3.62
N LEU A 80 -9.11 16.99 4.16
CA LEU A 80 -9.94 16.00 3.45
C LEU A 80 -11.28 16.56 2.95
N SER A 81 -11.84 17.56 3.65
CA SER A 81 -13.14 18.15 3.31
C SER A 81 -13.14 18.93 2.00
N VAL A 82 -11.96 19.27 1.47
CA VAL A 82 -11.82 19.99 0.19
C VAL A 82 -11.96 19.04 -1.01
N TYR A 83 -11.74 17.74 -0.81
CA TYR A 83 -11.76 16.77 -1.90
C TYR A 83 -13.20 16.41 -2.29
N PRO A 84 -13.48 16.27 -3.59
CA PRO A 84 -14.78 15.80 -4.04
C PRO A 84 -15.01 14.36 -3.58
N LEU A 85 -16.26 14.02 -3.28
CA LEU A 85 -16.64 12.71 -2.75
C LEU A 85 -16.13 11.55 -3.61
N GLY A 86 -16.16 11.70 -4.95
CA GLY A 86 -15.63 10.70 -5.87
C GLY A 86 -14.14 10.41 -5.67
N TYR A 87 -13.34 11.42 -5.35
CA TYR A 87 -11.91 11.26 -5.06
C TYR A 87 -11.67 10.53 -3.73
N LEU A 88 -12.48 10.85 -2.71
CA LEU A 88 -12.43 10.16 -1.43
C LEU A 88 -12.85 8.68 -1.56
N ILE A 89 -13.84 8.38 -2.40
CA ILE A 89 -14.23 7.01 -2.72
C ILE A 89 -13.06 6.28 -3.39
N MET A 90 -12.41 6.89 -4.39
CA MET A 90 -11.25 6.29 -5.05
C MET A 90 -10.07 6.07 -4.11
N PHE A 91 -9.86 6.98 -3.16
CA PHE A 91 -8.86 6.82 -2.10
C PHE A 91 -9.13 5.56 -1.25
N VAL A 92 -10.35 5.40 -0.75
CA VAL A 92 -10.72 4.23 0.06
C VAL A 92 -10.68 2.94 -0.77
N LEU A 93 -11.18 2.99 -2.01
CA LEU A 93 -11.15 1.85 -2.93
C LEU A 93 -9.73 1.43 -3.28
N ASN A 94 -8.80 2.36 -3.52
CA ASN A 94 -7.39 2.05 -3.77
C ASN A 94 -6.79 1.31 -2.57
N SER A 95 -7.01 1.81 -1.35
CA SER A 95 -6.56 1.16 -0.13
C SER A 95 -7.10 -0.24 0.05
N LEU A 96 -8.41 -0.42 -0.13
CA LEU A 96 -9.06 -1.71 0.02
C LEU A 96 -8.67 -2.69 -1.08
N LEU A 97 -8.58 -2.24 -2.33
CA LEU A 97 -8.25 -3.11 -3.48
C LEU A 97 -6.89 -3.75 -3.28
N PHE A 98 -5.86 -2.95 -2.97
CA PHE A 98 -4.52 -3.47 -2.75
C PHE A 98 -4.43 -4.35 -1.51
N PHE A 99 -5.13 -4.00 -0.44
CA PHE A 99 -5.18 -4.83 0.76
C PHE A 99 -5.81 -6.20 0.48
N LEU A 100 -7.00 -6.23 -0.12
CA LEU A 100 -7.71 -7.47 -0.44
C LEU A 100 -6.93 -8.32 -1.45
N PHE A 101 -6.34 -7.69 -2.46
CA PHE A 101 -5.50 -8.38 -3.43
C PHE A 101 -4.26 -8.99 -2.78
N GLY A 102 -3.59 -8.24 -1.88
CA GLY A 102 -2.46 -8.75 -1.12
C GLY A 102 -2.81 -9.93 -0.22
N VAL A 103 -3.93 -9.85 0.51
CA VAL A 103 -4.44 -10.96 1.34
C VAL A 103 -4.76 -12.19 0.48
N PHE A 104 -5.39 -11.98 -0.68
CA PHE A 104 -5.71 -13.06 -1.61
C PHE A 104 -4.44 -13.76 -2.13
N CYS A 105 -3.46 -12.98 -2.61
CA CYS A 105 -2.17 -13.51 -3.05
C CYS A 105 -1.46 -14.28 -1.93
N PHE A 106 -1.43 -13.74 -0.72
CA PHE A 106 -0.78 -14.38 0.43
C PHE A 106 -1.41 -15.71 0.78
N LYS A 107 -2.74 -15.76 0.94
CA LYS A 107 -3.44 -17.01 1.25
C LYS A 107 -3.29 -18.06 0.16
N TYR A 108 -3.27 -17.64 -1.10
CA TYR A 108 -3.08 -18.56 -2.22
C TYR A 108 -1.68 -19.19 -2.19
N VAL A 109 -0.64 -18.37 -1.99
CA VAL A 109 0.75 -18.84 -1.98
C VAL A 109 1.06 -19.64 -0.71
N GLU A 110 0.56 -19.22 0.45
CA GLU A 110 0.66 -19.96 1.71
C GLU A 110 0.12 -21.39 1.55
N LYS A 111 -1.06 -21.55 0.94
CA LYS A 111 -1.65 -22.87 0.67
C LYS A 111 -0.77 -23.74 -0.23
N ILE A 112 -0.07 -23.15 -1.19
CA ILE A 112 0.87 -23.87 -2.07
C ILE A 112 2.14 -24.26 -1.31
N ALA A 113 2.68 -23.35 -0.51
CA ALA A 113 3.89 -23.58 0.28
C ALA A 113 3.67 -24.69 1.32
N LEU A 114 2.51 -24.70 2.00
CA LEU A 114 2.11 -25.75 2.95
C LEU A 114 2.06 -27.12 2.26
N LYS A 115 1.44 -27.20 1.07
CA LYS A 115 1.34 -28.45 0.30
C LYS A 115 2.68 -29.00 -0.19
N LYS A 116 3.66 -28.13 -0.43
CA LYS A 116 5.01 -28.53 -0.88
C LYS A 116 5.93 -28.96 0.26
N GLY A 117 5.47 -28.95 1.52
CA GLY A 117 6.31 -29.22 2.68
C GLY A 117 7.38 -28.15 2.93
N ASN A 118 7.32 -27.00 2.23
CA ASN A 118 8.27 -25.89 2.41
C ASN A 118 8.02 -25.11 3.71
N ILE A 119 7.04 -25.54 4.52
CA ILE A 119 6.76 -25.03 5.86
C ILE A 119 6.83 -26.21 6.83
N THR A 120 7.97 -26.90 6.86
CA THR A 120 8.43 -27.64 8.04
C THR A 120 9.60 -26.85 8.61
N GLY A 121 9.31 -25.98 9.57
CA GLY A 121 10.31 -25.07 10.17
C GLY A 121 9.69 -24.02 11.08
N TYR A 122 8.75 -24.43 11.93
CA TYR A 122 8.71 -23.94 13.31
C TYR A 122 9.46 -24.97 14.16
#